data_AF-E7MMS3-F1
#
_entry.id   AF-E7MMS3-F1
#
_cell.length_a   1.000
_cell.length_b   1.000
_cell.length_c   1.000
_cell.angle_alpha   90.00
_cell.angle_beta   90.00
_cell.angle_gamma   90.00
#
_symmetry.space_group_name_H-M   'P 1'
#
loop_
_entity.id
_entity.type
_entity.pdbx_description
1 polymer ?
#
loop_
_entity_poly.entity_id
_entity_poly.type
_entity_poly.pdbx_seq_one_letter_code
_entity_poly.pdbx_strand_id
1 'polypeptide(L)'
;MQIVGIYEDADKSGKSIEGRPAFKKMLSDIENGLFIDYILVYKSSRFGRNAADILNSLEFIQSYGINLICIEEGIDSLQTSGKLLISVLSAVVEIERENILEQIMNGRREKARQGGWNGGFVPYGYYLKDNHLYIEETEAEAVRIIYDMFGNSDIGYGGIAKYLNLQGIRKISRQIGKLDRWSGHFVSLILDNPVYCGKIAYGRCTREKVKGTKNDYHLVSTDDYILEEGQYEGIVSEELWNKVHAEMIARKKQAGGVGCARNKDCDLFCI
;
A
#
# COMPACT_ATOMS: atom_id res chain seq x y z
N MET A 1 -16.99 4.56 48.34
CA MET A 1 -17.32 4.74 46.92
C MET A 1 -18.75 5.26 46.84
N GLN A 2 -18.99 6.35 46.10
CA GLN A 2 -20.32 6.90 45.88
C GLN A 2 -20.65 6.81 44.39
N ILE A 3 -21.86 6.38 44.05
CA ILE A 3 -22.32 6.33 42.66
C ILE A 3 -22.80 7.73 42.28
N VAL A 4 -22.16 8.33 41.26
CA VAL A 4 -22.49 9.67 40.76
C VAL A 4 -23.27 9.65 39.44
N GLY A 5 -23.29 8.51 38.75
CA GLY A 5 -24.03 8.33 37.51
C GLY A 5 -24.10 6.85 37.12
N ILE A 6 -25.13 6.50 36.35
CA ILE A 6 -25.33 5.17 35.77
C ILE A 6 -25.59 5.36 34.28
N TYR A 7 -24.81 4.68 33.44
CA TYR A 7 -24.92 4.73 31.99
C TYR A 7 -25.27 3.33 31.48
N GLU A 8 -26.46 3.19 30.92
CA GLU A 8 -26.99 1.91 30.43
C GLU A 8 -27.22 1.97 28.92
N ASP A 9 -26.52 1.10 28.19
CA ASP A 9 -26.81 0.82 26.79
C ASP A 9 -27.60 -0.50 26.72
N ALA A 10 -28.76 -0.49 26.07
CA ALA A 10 -29.49 -1.73 25.80
C ALA A 10 -28.68 -2.64 24.85
N ASP A 11 -28.69 -3.96 25.10
CA ASP A 11 -28.11 -4.97 24.21
C ASP A 11 -28.87 -5.04 22.87
N LYS A 12 -28.69 -4.03 22.00
CA LYS A 12 -29.10 -4.12 20.60
C LYS A 12 -28.02 -4.88 19.84
N SER A 13 -28.27 -6.16 19.61
CA SER A 13 -27.51 -6.99 18.66
C SER A 13 -27.56 -6.33 17.28
N GLY A 14 -26.48 -5.71 16.82
CA GLY A 14 -26.41 -5.20 15.45
C GLY A 14 -25.36 -4.12 15.19
N LYS A 15 -24.17 -4.56 14.75
CA LYS A 15 -23.28 -3.99 13.71
C LYS A 15 -23.02 -2.48 13.53
N SER A 16 -23.59 -1.53 14.27
CA SER A 16 -23.30 -0.08 14.11
C SER A 16 -22.72 0.56 15.37
N ILE A 17 -21.74 1.45 15.20
CA ILE A 17 -21.17 2.37 16.19
C ILE A 17 -22.23 3.38 16.72
N GLU A 18 -23.43 3.40 16.16
CA GLU A 18 -24.60 4.15 16.67
C GLU A 18 -25.24 3.49 17.91
N GLY A 19 -24.88 2.25 18.25
CA GLY A 19 -25.57 1.46 19.28
C GLY A 19 -25.14 1.66 20.74
N ARG A 20 -24.39 2.72 21.08
CA ARG A 20 -23.93 2.98 22.48
C ARG A 20 -24.04 4.45 22.92
N PRO A 21 -25.25 5.04 22.89
CA PRO A 21 -25.44 6.44 23.24
C PRO A 21 -25.07 6.76 24.70
N ALA A 22 -25.31 5.85 25.64
CA ALA A 22 -24.99 6.08 27.05
C ALA A 22 -23.48 6.04 27.30
N PHE A 23 -22.76 5.11 26.67
CA PHE A 23 -21.30 5.08 26.73
C PHE A 23 -20.66 6.34 26.13
N LYS A 24 -21.11 6.77 24.95
CA LYS A 24 -20.61 8.01 24.34
C LYS A 24 -20.91 9.24 25.19
N LYS A 25 -22.11 9.28 25.78
CA LYS A 25 -22.48 10.33 26.72
C LYS A 25 -21.55 10.34 27.93
N MET A 26 -21.25 9.18 28.53
CA MET A 26 -20.28 9.08 29.63
C MET A 26 -18.91 9.67 29.26
N LEU A 27 -18.36 9.31 28.09
CA LEU A 27 -17.08 9.85 27.63
C LEU A 27 -17.15 11.37 27.41
N SER A 28 -18.25 11.87 26.85
CA SER A 28 -18.48 13.30 26.66
C SER A 28 -18.64 14.05 27.99
N ASP A 29 -19.35 13.47 28.96
CA ASP A 29 -19.52 14.05 30.28
C ASP A 29 -18.16 14.17 30.99
N ILE A 30 -17.28 13.16 30.86
CA ILE A 30 -15.88 13.19 31.32
C ILE A 30 -15.10 14.33 30.64
N GLU A 31 -15.18 14.42 29.31
CA GLU A 31 -14.57 15.50 28.52
C GLU A 31 -15.02 16.89 28.97
N ASN A 32 -16.29 17.03 29.35
CA ASN A 32 -16.91 18.27 29.82
C ASN A 32 -16.65 18.56 31.32
N GLY A 33 -15.79 17.78 31.98
CA GLY A 33 -15.35 18.03 33.36
C GLY A 33 -16.16 17.31 34.44
N LEU A 34 -16.85 16.22 34.11
CA LEU A 34 -17.42 15.33 35.12
C LEU A 34 -16.30 14.70 35.97
N PHE A 35 -16.26 15.03 37.26
CA PHE A 35 -15.29 14.50 38.20
C PHE A 35 -15.70 13.10 38.69
N ILE A 36 -14.97 12.08 38.26
CA ILE A 36 -15.08 10.70 38.75
C ILE A 36 -13.70 10.08 38.95
N ASP A 37 -13.55 9.18 39.93
CA ASP A 37 -12.30 8.46 40.17
C ASP A 37 -12.28 7.08 39.50
N TYR A 38 -13.46 6.46 39.36
CA TYR A 38 -13.63 5.08 38.89
C TYR A 38 -14.83 4.93 37.95
N ILE A 39 -14.66 4.10 36.92
CA ILE A 39 -15.71 3.53 36.09
C ILE A 39 -15.80 2.06 36.42
N LEU A 40 -17.00 1.61 36.81
CA LEU A 40 -17.27 0.21 37.15
C LEU A 40 -18.07 -0.45 36.02
N VAL A 41 -17.55 -1.54 35.48
CA VAL A 41 -18.23 -2.37 34.48
C VAL A 41 -18.31 -3.83 34.93
N TYR A 42 -19.38 -4.53 34.53
CA TYR A 42 -19.52 -5.95 34.86
C TYR A 42 -18.48 -6.81 34.12
N LYS A 43 -18.22 -6.50 32.84
CA LYS A 43 -17.24 -7.17 31.97
C LYS A 43 -16.52 -6.15 31.10
N SER A 44 -15.29 -6.44 30.69
CA SER A 44 -14.53 -5.63 29.73
C SER A 44 -15.25 -5.43 28.39
N SER A 45 -16.05 -6.41 27.95
CA SER A 45 -16.91 -6.29 26.75
C SER A 45 -18.03 -5.26 26.87
N ARG A 46 -18.34 -4.81 28.10
CA ARG A 46 -19.23 -3.66 28.35
C ARG A 46 -18.48 -2.33 28.24
N PHE A 47 -17.16 -2.34 28.14
CA PHE A 47 -16.36 -1.14 27.97
C PHE A 47 -16.01 -0.92 26.49
N GLY A 48 -15.67 -1.97 25.73
CA GLY A 48 -15.48 -1.90 24.28
C GLY A 48 -15.89 -3.19 23.56
N ARG A 49 -16.04 -3.16 22.23
CA ARG A 49 -16.51 -4.32 21.44
C ARG A 49 -15.39 -5.23 20.93
N ASN A 50 -14.19 -4.71 20.81
CA ASN A 50 -12.97 -5.42 20.42
C ASN A 50 -11.78 -4.90 21.25
N ALA A 51 -10.61 -5.50 21.08
CA ALA A 51 -9.42 -5.14 21.85
C ALA A 51 -9.00 -3.67 21.64
N ALA A 52 -9.12 -3.15 20.40
CA ALA A 52 -8.79 -1.76 20.08
C ALA A 52 -9.75 -0.77 20.74
N ASP A 53 -11.05 -1.03 20.72
CA ASP A 53 -12.08 -0.19 21.35
C ASP A 53 -11.87 -0.10 22.87
N ILE A 54 -11.56 -1.25 23.51
CA ILE A 54 -11.29 -1.32 24.95
C ILE A 54 -10.01 -0.52 25.27
N LEU A 55 -8.93 -0.74 24.51
CA LEU A 55 -7.65 -0.05 24.70
C LEU A 55 -7.79 1.47 24.53
N ASN A 56 -8.41 1.93 23.43
CA ASN A 56 -8.63 3.35 23.17
C ASN A 56 -9.46 4.02 24.26
N SER A 57 -10.55 3.37 24.69
CA SER A 57 -11.41 3.90 25.75
C SER A 57 -10.68 3.95 27.09
N LEU A 58 -9.81 2.98 27.35
CA LEU A 58 -9.05 2.89 28.60
C LEU A 58 -7.97 3.97 28.65
N GLU A 59 -7.20 4.13 27.57
CA GLU A 59 -6.22 5.20 27.42
C GLU A 59 -6.88 6.59 27.55
N PHE A 60 -8.07 6.76 26.94
CA PHE A 60 -8.85 7.98 27.07
C PHE A 60 -9.18 8.31 28.53
N ILE A 61 -9.84 7.41 29.27
CA ILE A 61 -10.23 7.71 30.65
C ILE A 61 -9.02 7.87 31.59
N GLN A 62 -7.93 7.12 31.33
CA GLN A 62 -6.68 7.26 32.08
C GLN A 62 -6.00 8.60 31.85
N SER A 63 -6.15 9.20 30.67
CA SER A 63 -5.65 10.56 30.41
C SER A 63 -6.32 11.63 31.29
N TYR A 64 -7.53 11.35 31.80
CA TYR A 64 -8.24 12.15 32.80
C TYR A 64 -8.01 11.68 34.24
N GLY A 65 -7.14 10.69 34.47
CA GLY A 65 -6.85 10.13 35.80
C GLY A 65 -7.92 9.16 36.33
N ILE A 66 -8.84 8.70 35.46
CA ILE A 66 -9.97 7.84 35.82
C ILE A 66 -9.58 6.36 35.65
N ASN A 67 -10.04 5.52 36.58
CA ASN A 67 -9.68 4.11 36.62
C ASN A 67 -10.84 3.19 36.24
N LEU A 68 -10.54 2.12 35.51
CA LEU A 68 -11.51 1.09 35.15
C LEU A 68 -11.45 -0.06 36.15
N ILE A 69 -12.61 -0.45 36.67
CA ILE A 69 -12.81 -1.68 37.42
C ILE A 69 -13.74 -2.60 36.62
N CYS A 70 -13.25 -3.79 36.26
CA CYS A 70 -14.04 -4.85 35.65
C CYS A 70 -14.30 -5.95 36.68
N ILE A 71 -15.58 -6.21 37.00
CA ILE A 71 -15.96 -7.13 38.07
C ILE A 71 -15.67 -8.58 37.71
N GLU A 72 -16.08 -9.04 36.53
CA GLU A 72 -15.94 -10.45 36.14
C GLU A 72 -14.47 -10.85 35.95
N GLU A 73 -13.70 -10.01 35.26
CA GLU A 73 -12.28 -10.30 35.04
C GLU A 73 -11.39 -9.96 36.25
N GLY A 74 -11.95 -9.36 37.31
CA GLY A 74 -11.21 -8.95 38.50
C GLY A 74 -10.12 -7.92 38.21
N ILE A 75 -10.38 -7.03 37.24
CA ILE A 75 -9.38 -6.08 36.75
C ILE A 75 -9.57 -4.74 37.43
N ASP A 76 -8.45 -4.19 37.92
CA ASP A 76 -8.32 -2.81 38.37
C ASP A 76 -7.18 -2.17 37.56
N SER A 77 -7.50 -1.14 36.78
CA SER A 77 -6.54 -0.52 35.87
C SER A 77 -5.36 0.16 36.56
N LEU A 78 -5.45 0.49 37.86
CA LEU A 78 -4.34 1.06 38.63
C LEU A 78 -3.31 0.01 39.07
N GLN A 79 -3.76 -1.24 39.20
CA GLN A 79 -2.92 -2.32 39.70
C GLN A 79 -2.03 -2.90 38.59
N THR A 80 -1.06 -3.72 38.99
CA THR A 80 -0.19 -4.44 38.06
C THR A 80 -0.99 -5.30 37.08
N SER A 81 -2.15 -5.82 37.49
CA SER A 81 -3.10 -6.54 36.62
C SER A 81 -3.67 -5.67 35.50
N GLY A 82 -3.96 -4.40 35.78
CA GLY A 82 -4.36 -3.41 34.78
C GLY A 82 -3.30 -3.12 33.73
N LYS A 83 -2.04 -2.96 34.14
CA LYS A 83 -0.91 -2.78 33.22
C LYS A 83 -0.70 -4.01 32.32
N LEU A 84 -0.85 -5.21 32.88
CA LEU A 84 -0.79 -6.46 32.11
C LEU A 84 -1.93 -6.53 31.09
N LEU A 85 -3.16 -6.20 31.49
CA LEU A 85 -4.30 -6.14 30.56
C LEU A 85 -3.99 -5.20 29.39
N ILE A 86 -3.53 -3.98 29.66
CA ILE A 86 -3.19 -3.01 28.62
C ILE A 86 -2.16 -3.61 27.65
N SER A 87 -1.07 -4.18 28.16
CA SER A 87 -0.03 -4.79 27.32
C SER A 87 -0.56 -5.95 26.46
N VAL A 88 -1.44 -6.80 27.01
CA VAL A 88 -2.07 -7.89 26.26
C VAL A 88 -3.01 -7.35 25.19
N LEU A 89 -3.86 -6.37 25.52
CA LEU A 89 -4.74 -5.72 24.55
C LEU A 89 -3.95 -5.07 23.41
N SER A 90 -2.87 -4.36 23.73
CA SER A 90 -1.97 -3.77 22.73
C SER A 90 -1.38 -4.83 21.80
N ALA A 91 -0.92 -5.96 22.34
CA ALA A 91 -0.39 -7.07 21.54
C ALA A 91 -1.46 -7.67 20.61
N VAL A 92 -2.70 -7.84 21.10
CA VAL A 92 -3.82 -8.33 20.27
C VAL A 92 -4.13 -7.36 19.12
N VAL A 93 -4.17 -6.05 19.40
CA VAL A 93 -4.42 -5.01 18.38
C VAL A 93 -3.32 -5.01 17.31
N GLU A 94 -2.06 -5.19 17.71
CA GLU A 94 -0.94 -5.29 16.79
C GLU A 94 -1.08 -6.52 15.88
N ILE A 95 -1.40 -7.69 16.45
CA ILE A 95 -1.62 -8.94 15.69
C ILE A 95 -2.80 -8.80 14.72
N GLU A 96 -3.92 -8.20 15.13
CA GLU A 96 -5.06 -7.96 14.25
C GLU A 96 -4.69 -7.07 13.06
N ARG A 97 -3.88 -6.03 13.31
CA ARG A 97 -3.38 -5.15 12.26
C ARG A 97 -2.48 -5.90 11.28
N GLU A 98 -1.57 -6.74 11.77
CA GLU A 98 -0.72 -7.59 10.93
C GLU A 98 -1.55 -8.54 10.07
N ASN A 99 -2.55 -9.21 10.65
CA ASN A 99 -3.47 -10.09 9.93
C ASN A 99 -4.23 -9.36 8.80
N ILE A 100 -4.70 -8.13 9.04
CA ILE A 100 -5.35 -7.32 8.01
C ILE A 100 -4.38 -7.00 6.86
N LEU A 101 -3.14 -6.63 7.18
CA LEU A 101 -2.12 -6.37 6.17
C LEU A 101 -1.82 -7.62 5.34
N GLU A 102 -1.67 -8.78 5.99
CA GLU A 102 -1.49 -10.05 5.30
C GLU A 102 -2.66 -10.38 4.36
N GLN A 103 -3.90 -10.19 4.82
CA GLN A 103 -5.10 -10.39 3.99
C GLN A 103 -5.12 -9.46 2.78
N ILE A 104 -4.79 -8.17 2.96
CA ILE A 104 -4.70 -7.21 1.85
C ILE A 104 -3.62 -7.64 0.86
N MET A 105 -2.44 -8.04 1.35
CA MET A 105 -1.35 -8.51 0.49
C MET A 105 -1.74 -9.78 -0.27
N ASN A 106 -2.41 -10.74 0.40
CA ASN A 106 -2.91 -11.95 -0.24
C ASN A 106 -3.96 -11.64 -1.30
N GLY A 107 -4.89 -10.70 -1.02
CA GLY A 107 -5.85 -10.22 -2.01
C GLY A 107 -5.20 -9.58 -3.24
N ARG A 108 -4.12 -8.80 -3.06
CA ARG A 108 -3.34 -8.22 -4.17
C ARG A 108 -2.61 -9.29 -4.97
N ARG A 109 -1.98 -10.26 -4.30
CA ARG A 109 -1.32 -11.39 -4.97
C ARG A 109 -2.32 -12.20 -5.79
N GLU A 110 -3.49 -12.48 -5.23
CA GLU A 110 -4.55 -13.23 -5.91
C GLU A 110 -5.10 -12.44 -7.11
N LYS A 111 -5.34 -11.14 -6.95
CA LYS A 111 -5.73 -10.28 -8.07
C LYS A 111 -4.66 -10.25 -9.17
N ALA A 112 -3.37 -10.23 -8.81
CA ALA A 112 -2.27 -10.33 -9.78
C ALA A 112 -2.33 -11.64 -10.56
N ARG A 113 -2.54 -12.76 -9.85
CA ARG A 113 -2.65 -14.11 -10.44
C ARG A 113 -3.80 -14.24 -11.41
N GLN A 114 -4.87 -13.51 -11.17
CA GLN A 114 -6.03 -13.47 -12.05
C GLN A 114 -5.86 -12.51 -13.23
N GLY A 115 -4.69 -11.84 -13.36
CA GLY A 115 -4.45 -10.86 -14.43
C GLY A 115 -5.09 -9.50 -14.19
N GLY A 116 -5.55 -9.21 -12.97
CA GLY A 116 -6.19 -7.95 -12.61
C GLY A 116 -5.21 -6.85 -12.21
N TRP A 117 -5.48 -5.60 -12.61
CA TRP A 117 -4.62 -4.45 -12.27
C TRP A 117 -4.61 -4.16 -10.75
N ASN A 118 -3.45 -4.20 -10.11
CA ASN A 118 -3.32 -4.08 -8.65
C ASN A 118 -3.36 -2.64 -8.10
N GLY A 119 -3.62 -1.64 -8.94
CA GLY A 119 -3.67 -0.22 -8.55
C GLY A 119 -2.34 0.49 -8.76
N GLY A 120 -2.16 1.66 -8.15
CA GLY A 120 -0.98 2.50 -8.37
C GLY A 120 -1.05 3.36 -9.64
N PHE A 121 0.11 3.81 -10.12
CA PHE A 121 0.17 4.68 -11.30
C PHE A 121 -0.15 3.90 -12.57
N VAL A 122 -1.14 4.40 -13.31
CA VAL A 122 -1.50 3.83 -14.61
C VAL A 122 -0.29 3.96 -15.56
N PRO A 123 0.15 2.88 -16.21
CA PRO A 123 1.25 2.93 -17.16
C PRO A 123 0.95 3.87 -18.32
N TYR A 124 1.98 4.55 -18.83
CA TYR A 124 1.85 5.45 -19.97
C TYR A 124 1.34 4.68 -21.20
N GLY A 125 0.46 5.25 -22.02
CA GLY A 125 -0.20 4.48 -23.08
C GLY A 125 -1.51 3.82 -22.65
N TYR A 126 -1.88 3.89 -21.37
CA TYR A 126 -3.12 3.34 -20.85
C TYR A 126 -3.92 4.36 -20.03
N TYR A 127 -5.23 4.17 -19.93
CA TYR A 127 -6.09 4.81 -18.94
C TYR A 127 -6.84 3.74 -18.13
N LEU A 128 -7.28 4.10 -16.92
CA LEU A 128 -7.99 3.20 -16.02
C LEU A 128 -9.48 3.52 -16.04
N LYS A 129 -10.31 2.51 -16.28
CA LYS A 129 -11.77 2.60 -16.14
C LYS A 129 -12.28 1.31 -15.49
N ASP A 130 -13.09 1.44 -14.44
CA ASP A 130 -13.66 0.29 -13.72
C ASP A 130 -12.61 -0.76 -13.29
N ASN A 131 -11.44 -0.29 -12.83
CA ASN A 131 -10.26 -1.10 -12.47
C ASN A 131 -9.64 -1.94 -13.60
N HIS A 132 -9.98 -1.67 -14.86
CA HIS A 132 -9.40 -2.29 -16.05
C HIS A 132 -8.58 -1.29 -16.85
N LEU A 133 -7.48 -1.77 -17.42
CA LEU A 133 -6.61 -0.97 -18.29
C LEU A 133 -7.16 -0.97 -19.72
N TYR A 134 -7.21 0.21 -20.31
CA TYR A 134 -7.58 0.43 -21.70
C TYR A 134 -6.50 1.25 -22.38
N ILE A 135 -6.27 0.99 -23.66
CA ILE A 135 -5.24 1.68 -24.45
C ILE A 135 -5.66 3.13 -24.70
N GLU A 136 -4.80 4.08 -24.34
CA GLU A 136 -4.89 5.47 -24.78
C GLU A 136 -4.07 5.62 -26.06
N GLU A 137 -4.77 5.62 -27.20
CA GLU A 137 -4.13 5.49 -28.52
C GLU A 137 -3.13 6.61 -28.81
N THR A 138 -3.38 7.82 -28.32
CA THR A 138 -2.47 8.97 -28.49
C THR A 138 -1.13 8.77 -27.79
N GLU A 139 -1.13 8.14 -26.61
CA GLU A 139 0.07 7.83 -25.85
C GLU A 139 0.71 6.51 -26.33
N ALA A 140 -0.11 5.55 -26.74
CA ALA A 140 0.31 4.23 -27.21
C ALA A 140 1.16 4.30 -28.49
N GLU A 141 0.88 5.25 -29.39
CA GLU A 141 1.69 5.51 -30.58
C GLU A 141 3.17 5.72 -30.22
N ALA A 142 3.46 6.52 -29.19
CA ALA A 142 4.83 6.75 -28.75
C ALA A 142 5.47 5.49 -28.17
N VAL A 143 4.70 4.65 -27.49
CA VAL A 143 5.17 3.34 -26.97
C VAL A 143 5.54 2.42 -28.14
N ARG A 144 4.69 2.32 -29.17
CA ARG A 144 4.98 1.49 -30.36
C ARG A 144 6.25 1.94 -31.05
N ILE A 145 6.43 3.26 -31.25
CA ILE A 145 7.68 3.84 -31.81
C ILE A 145 8.89 3.46 -30.95
N ILE A 146 8.79 3.52 -29.62
CA ILE A 146 9.88 3.16 -28.71
C ILE A 146 10.30 1.69 -28.90
N TYR A 147 9.32 0.77 -28.93
CA TYR A 147 9.60 -0.66 -29.11
C TYR A 147 10.14 -0.98 -30.49
N ASP A 148 9.58 -0.37 -31.55
CA ASP A 148 10.05 -0.55 -32.92
C ASP A 148 11.50 -0.04 -33.09
N MET A 149 11.78 1.20 -32.69
CA MET A 149 13.12 1.78 -32.78
C MET A 149 14.15 0.99 -32.00
N PHE A 150 13.83 0.52 -30.80
CA PHE A 150 14.77 -0.28 -30.01
C PHE A 150 14.97 -1.68 -30.60
N GLY A 151 13.89 -2.33 -31.03
CA GLY A 151 13.92 -3.70 -31.54
C GLY A 151 14.47 -3.84 -32.96
N ASN A 152 14.43 -2.77 -33.77
CA ASN A 152 14.81 -2.80 -35.18
C ASN A 152 16.02 -1.90 -35.51
N SER A 153 16.54 -1.13 -34.54
CA SER A 153 17.71 -0.26 -34.74
C SER A 153 18.74 -0.37 -33.61
N ASP A 154 19.98 0.02 -33.90
CA ASP A 154 21.07 0.07 -32.90
C ASP A 154 21.06 1.37 -32.05
N ILE A 155 19.87 1.87 -31.72
CA ILE A 155 19.70 3.12 -30.99
C ILE A 155 19.52 2.80 -29.50
N GLY A 156 20.32 3.44 -28.65
CA GLY A 156 20.19 3.34 -27.19
C GLY A 156 19.06 4.22 -26.64
N TYR A 157 18.68 4.03 -25.36
CA TYR A 157 17.54 4.72 -24.73
C TYR A 157 17.57 6.25 -24.87
N GLY A 158 18.76 6.86 -24.70
CA GLY A 158 18.93 8.31 -24.86
C GLY A 158 18.75 8.80 -26.29
N GLY A 159 19.13 7.98 -27.29
CA GLY A 159 18.91 8.27 -28.70
C GLY A 159 17.43 8.26 -29.07
N ILE A 160 16.68 7.26 -28.58
CA ILE A 160 15.23 7.17 -28.76
C ILE A 160 14.54 8.38 -28.12
N ALA A 161 14.89 8.73 -26.89
CA ALA A 161 14.35 9.91 -26.22
C ALA A 161 14.64 11.21 -27.00
N LYS A 162 15.85 11.35 -27.55
CA LYS A 162 16.22 12.50 -28.38
C LYS A 162 15.39 12.54 -29.67
N TYR A 163 15.21 11.40 -30.33
CA TYR A 163 14.38 11.29 -31.53
C TYR A 163 12.95 11.75 -31.28
N LEU A 164 12.28 11.20 -30.27
CA LEU A 164 10.90 11.58 -29.92
C LEU A 164 10.77 13.09 -29.66
N ASN A 165 11.70 13.66 -28.89
CA ASN A 165 11.72 15.08 -28.60
C ASN A 165 11.95 15.97 -29.84
N LEU A 166 12.76 15.51 -30.80
CA LEU A 166 13.03 16.23 -32.05
C LEU A 166 11.86 16.15 -33.04
N GLN A 167 11.13 15.04 -33.04
CA GLN A 167 9.89 14.88 -33.83
C GLN A 167 8.69 15.62 -33.23
N GLY A 168 8.88 16.34 -32.11
CA GLY A 168 7.81 17.08 -31.45
C GLY A 168 6.84 16.21 -30.65
N ILE A 169 7.12 14.91 -30.50
CA ILE A 169 6.30 14.00 -29.69
C ILE A 169 6.56 14.33 -28.22
N ARG A 170 5.57 14.93 -27.55
CA ARG A 170 5.61 15.27 -26.13
C ARG A 170 4.90 14.21 -25.30
N LYS A 171 5.39 13.97 -24.09
CA LYS A 171 4.69 13.14 -23.11
C LYS A 171 3.50 13.92 -22.56
N ILE A 172 2.37 13.25 -22.43
CA ILE A 172 1.23 13.77 -21.69
C ILE A 172 1.51 13.57 -20.19
N SER A 173 1.86 14.65 -19.48
CA SER A 173 2.14 14.56 -18.05
C SER A 173 0.85 14.56 -17.23
N ARG A 174 0.59 13.45 -16.54
CA ARG A 174 -0.52 13.34 -15.57
C ARG A 174 -0.17 13.87 -14.18
N GLN A 175 1.08 14.30 -13.97
CA GLN A 175 1.57 14.83 -12.72
C GLN A 175 1.95 16.31 -12.87
N ILE A 176 1.52 17.11 -11.90
CA ILE A 176 1.83 18.54 -11.84
C ILE A 176 3.36 18.72 -11.68
N GLY A 177 3.96 19.58 -12.49
CA GLY A 177 5.37 19.95 -12.38
C GLY A 177 6.38 19.00 -13.04
N LYS A 178 5.95 17.91 -13.67
CA LYS A 178 6.85 17.05 -14.46
C LYS A 178 7.03 17.55 -15.89
N LEU A 179 8.27 17.47 -16.38
CA LEU A 179 8.62 17.82 -17.76
C LEU A 179 7.93 16.88 -18.76
N ASP A 180 7.39 17.47 -19.81
CA ASP A 180 6.76 16.82 -20.97
C ASP A 180 7.78 16.18 -21.94
N ARG A 181 9.08 16.34 -21.67
CA ARG A 181 10.17 15.79 -22.49
C ARG A 181 10.48 14.34 -22.18
N TRP A 182 10.81 13.59 -23.22
CA TRP A 182 11.31 12.23 -23.10
C TRP A 182 12.73 12.19 -22.51
N SER A 183 12.97 11.26 -21.60
CA SER A 183 14.30 10.97 -21.04
C SER A 183 14.66 9.51 -21.31
N GLY A 184 15.95 9.22 -21.46
CA GLY A 184 16.40 7.84 -21.67
C GLY A 184 16.01 6.90 -20.51
N HIS A 185 15.95 7.42 -19.28
CA HIS A 185 15.46 6.66 -18.14
C HIS A 185 13.99 6.25 -18.29
N PHE A 186 13.11 7.18 -18.71
CA PHE A 186 11.69 6.86 -18.90
C PHE A 186 11.49 5.87 -20.05
N VAL A 187 12.26 5.99 -21.14
CA VAL A 187 12.29 4.99 -22.22
C VAL A 187 12.70 3.62 -21.68
N SER A 188 13.73 3.54 -20.84
CA SER A 188 14.15 2.28 -20.22
C SER A 188 13.07 1.69 -19.31
N LEU A 189 12.31 2.51 -18.58
CA LEU A 189 11.19 2.04 -17.75
C LEU A 189 10.03 1.50 -18.59
N ILE A 190 9.76 2.11 -19.74
CA ILE A 190 8.74 1.61 -20.67
C ILE A 190 9.15 0.24 -21.20
N LEU A 191 10.37 0.14 -21.73
CA LEU A 191 10.85 -1.10 -22.36
C LEU A 191 10.89 -2.28 -21.38
N ASP A 192 11.23 -2.04 -20.11
CA ASP A 192 11.34 -3.07 -19.06
C ASP A 192 9.98 -3.51 -18.47
N ASN A 193 8.88 -2.84 -18.80
CA ASN A 193 7.58 -3.13 -18.20
C ASN A 193 6.79 -4.18 -19.01
N PRO A 194 6.44 -5.35 -18.43
CA PRO A 194 5.66 -6.39 -19.12
C PRO A 194 4.21 -5.99 -19.42
N VAL A 195 3.70 -4.90 -18.83
CA VAL A 195 2.34 -4.40 -19.12
C VAL A 195 2.15 -4.12 -20.62
N TYR A 196 3.21 -3.77 -21.34
CA TYR A 196 3.10 -3.42 -22.75
C TYR A 196 2.86 -4.62 -23.66
N CYS A 197 3.24 -5.83 -23.23
CA CYS A 197 2.90 -7.06 -23.95
C CYS A 197 1.65 -7.77 -23.42
N GLY A 198 0.86 -7.09 -22.56
CA GLY A 198 -0.36 -7.64 -22.00
C GLY A 198 -0.16 -8.44 -20.71
N LYS A 199 1.02 -8.41 -20.09
CA LYS A 199 1.31 -9.19 -18.86
C LYS A 199 1.36 -8.32 -17.61
N ILE A 200 0.81 -8.81 -16.51
CA ILE A 200 0.96 -8.17 -15.19
C ILE A 200 2.19 -8.73 -14.49
N ALA A 201 3.03 -7.82 -14.00
CA ALA A 201 4.05 -8.15 -13.02
C ALA A 201 3.75 -7.52 -11.66
N TYR A 202 3.75 -8.32 -10.60
CA TYR A 202 3.48 -7.88 -9.23
C TYR A 202 4.55 -8.38 -8.26
N GLY A 203 5.07 -7.47 -7.41
CA GLY A 203 6.12 -7.80 -6.44
C GLY A 203 7.55 -7.75 -6.98
N ARG A 204 7.83 -6.94 -8.01
CA ARG A 204 9.16 -6.83 -8.65
C ARG A 204 10.26 -6.25 -7.74
N CYS A 205 9.90 -5.51 -6.69
CA CYS A 205 10.85 -5.08 -5.66
C CYS A 205 10.30 -5.45 -4.27
N THR A 206 11.21 -5.78 -3.35
CA THR A 206 10.93 -6.06 -1.94
C THR A 206 11.68 -5.07 -1.04
N ARG A 207 11.19 -4.86 0.18
CA ARG A 207 11.85 -4.00 1.17
C ARG A 207 12.79 -4.85 2.02
N GLU A 208 14.09 -4.59 1.93
CA GLU A 208 15.10 -5.24 2.75
C GLU A 208 15.54 -4.32 3.90
N LYS A 209 15.59 -4.86 5.13
CA LYS A 209 16.02 -4.12 6.31
C LYS A 209 17.51 -3.80 6.24
N VAL A 210 17.86 -2.54 6.46
CA VAL A 210 19.27 -2.12 6.59
C VAL A 210 19.81 -2.61 7.92
N LYS A 211 20.77 -3.55 7.87
CA LYS A 211 21.39 -4.12 9.07
C LYS A 211 21.99 -3.02 9.95
N GLY A 212 21.77 -3.12 11.27
CA GLY A 212 22.28 -2.15 12.25
C GLY A 212 21.41 -0.90 12.45
N THR A 213 20.31 -0.74 11.70
CA THR A 213 19.36 0.36 11.88
C THR A 213 18.11 -0.12 12.62
N LYS A 214 17.44 0.80 13.31
CA LYS A 214 16.19 0.49 14.02
C LYS A 214 15.07 0.24 13.02
N ASN A 215 14.88 1.17 12.07
CA ASN A 215 13.71 1.22 11.18
C ASN A 215 14.06 1.60 9.72
N ASP A 216 15.31 1.43 9.26
CA ASP A 216 15.66 1.75 7.88
C ASP A 216 15.55 0.53 6.96
N TYR A 217 14.98 0.76 5.77
CA TYR A 217 14.76 -0.25 4.76
C TYR A 217 15.13 0.32 3.40
N HIS A 218 15.62 -0.52 2.50
CA HIS A 218 15.86 -0.15 1.10
C HIS A 218 15.10 -1.09 0.16
N LEU A 219 14.73 -0.59 -1.02
CA LEU A 219 14.07 -1.39 -2.05
C LEU A 219 15.10 -2.19 -2.85
N VAL A 220 14.86 -3.49 -3.00
CA VAL A 220 15.70 -4.41 -3.76
C VAL A 220 14.84 -5.09 -4.80
N SER A 221 15.29 -5.11 -6.06
CA SER A 221 14.59 -5.87 -7.10
C SER A 221 14.72 -7.37 -6.85
N THR A 222 13.63 -8.11 -7.01
CA THR A 222 13.60 -9.57 -6.87
C THR A 222 13.23 -10.22 -8.22
N ASP A 223 13.79 -11.40 -8.48
CA ASP A 223 13.41 -12.23 -9.63
C ASP A 223 12.23 -13.16 -9.29
N ASP A 224 11.89 -13.31 -8.01
CA ASP A 224 10.69 -13.99 -7.52
C ASP A 224 9.54 -12.99 -7.43
N TYR A 225 8.77 -12.90 -8.51
CA TYR A 225 7.60 -12.04 -8.64
C TYR A 225 6.52 -12.74 -9.48
N ILE A 226 5.27 -12.31 -9.32
CA ILE A 226 4.14 -12.85 -10.10
C ILE A 226 4.20 -12.24 -11.49
N LEU A 227 4.22 -13.08 -12.54
CA LEU A 227 4.14 -12.67 -13.94
C LEU A 227 3.06 -13.49 -14.63
N GLU A 228 1.95 -12.86 -14.98
CA GLU A 228 0.75 -13.54 -15.49
C GLU A 228 0.11 -12.75 -16.64
N GLU A 229 -0.73 -13.41 -17.44
CA GLU A 229 -1.50 -12.75 -18.48
C GLU A 229 -2.48 -11.75 -17.87
N GLY A 230 -2.48 -10.53 -18.41
CA GLY A 230 -3.34 -9.44 -17.98
C GLY A 230 -4.74 -9.51 -18.58
N GLN A 231 -5.72 -8.99 -17.86
CA GLN A 231 -7.11 -8.81 -18.32
C GLN A 231 -7.26 -7.55 -19.19
N TYR A 232 -6.27 -7.26 -20.03
CA TYR A 232 -6.23 -6.09 -20.91
C TYR A 232 -5.37 -6.38 -22.14
N GLU A 233 -5.53 -5.57 -23.18
CA GLU A 233 -4.76 -5.70 -24.42
C GLU A 233 -3.38 -5.06 -24.29
N GLY A 234 -2.33 -5.77 -24.73
CA GLY A 234 -0.98 -5.23 -24.81
C GLY A 234 -0.81 -4.28 -25.99
N ILE A 235 -0.14 -3.15 -25.78
CA ILE A 235 0.20 -2.19 -26.86
C ILE A 235 1.14 -2.80 -27.91
N VAL A 236 1.99 -3.76 -27.50
CA VAL A 236 2.93 -4.46 -28.39
C VAL A 236 2.74 -5.98 -28.32
N SER A 237 3.06 -6.66 -29.42
CA SER A 237 3.05 -8.13 -29.44
C SER A 237 4.09 -8.72 -28.47
N GLU A 238 3.78 -9.88 -27.91
CA GLU A 238 4.72 -10.63 -27.07
C GLU A 238 6.04 -10.95 -27.79
N GLU A 239 5.99 -11.23 -29.10
CA GLU A 239 7.19 -11.49 -29.91
C GLU A 239 8.15 -10.29 -29.92
N LEU A 240 7.64 -9.09 -30.21
CA LEU A 240 8.42 -7.85 -30.20
C LEU A 240 8.99 -7.57 -28.80
N TRP A 241 8.20 -7.79 -27.75
CA TRP A 241 8.64 -7.59 -26.37
C TRP A 241 9.79 -8.54 -25.99
N ASN A 242 9.68 -9.81 -26.36
CA ASN A 242 10.72 -10.81 -26.14
C ASN A 242 12.01 -10.47 -26.91
N LYS A 243 11.89 -10.04 -28.18
CA LYS A 243 13.02 -9.59 -29.00
C LYS A 243 13.75 -8.42 -28.33
N VAL A 244 13.01 -7.41 -27.87
CA VAL A 244 13.58 -6.25 -27.18
C VAL A 244 14.27 -6.64 -25.87
N HIS A 245 13.67 -7.51 -25.07
CA HIS A 245 14.29 -7.96 -23.81
C HIS A 245 15.57 -8.77 -24.03
N ALA A 246 15.59 -9.64 -25.06
CA ALA A 246 16.80 -10.36 -25.43
C ALA A 246 17.94 -9.41 -25.80
N GLU A 247 17.64 -8.36 -26.58
CA GLU A 247 18.59 -7.31 -26.95
C GLU A 247 19.06 -6.50 -25.74
N MET A 248 18.17 -6.14 -24.80
CA MET A 248 18.53 -5.46 -23.55
C MET A 248 19.51 -6.29 -22.72
N ILE A 249 19.28 -7.61 -22.61
CA ILE A 249 20.16 -8.53 -21.90
C ILE A 249 21.52 -8.62 -22.61
N ALA A 250 21.53 -8.69 -23.94
CA ALA A 250 22.75 -8.74 -24.75
C ALA A 250 23.61 -7.47 -24.57
N ARG A 251 23.00 -6.29 -24.73
CA ARG A 251 23.68 -4.98 -24.52
C ARG A 251 24.23 -4.84 -23.11
N LYS A 252 23.49 -5.33 -22.10
CA LYS A 252 23.95 -5.32 -20.70
C LYS A 252 25.17 -6.21 -20.46
N LYS A 253 25.24 -7.38 -21.10
CA LYS A 253 26.43 -8.26 -21.03
C LYS A 253 27.65 -7.58 -21.67
N GLN A 254 27.47 -6.89 -22.79
CA GLN A 254 28.54 -6.13 -23.46
C GLN A 254 29.01 -4.93 -22.63
N ALA A 255 28.10 -4.21 -21.97
CA ALA A 255 28.43 -3.09 -21.09
C ALA A 255 29.06 -3.50 -19.76
N GLY A 256 28.98 -4.79 -19.37
CA GLY A 256 29.50 -5.34 -18.12
C GLY A 256 31.02 -5.26 -17.91
N GLY A 257 31.78 -4.66 -18.85
CA GLY A 257 33.17 -4.25 -18.65
C GLY A 257 33.35 -2.87 -18.02
N VAL A 258 32.30 -2.05 -17.90
CA VAL A 258 32.35 -0.73 -17.24
C VAL A 258 31.18 -0.63 -16.27
N GLY A 259 31.49 -0.74 -14.99
CA GLY A 259 30.51 -0.70 -13.90
C GLY A 259 29.71 0.60 -13.89
N CYS A 260 28.44 0.52 -14.30
CA CYS A 260 27.47 1.57 -14.01
C CYS A 260 26.59 1.09 -12.86
N ALA A 261 26.83 1.66 -11.67
CA ALA A 261 25.99 1.47 -10.50
C ALA A 261 24.56 1.91 -10.84
N ARG A 262 23.62 0.97 -10.82
CA ARG A 262 22.20 1.29 -10.95
C ARG A 262 21.74 1.97 -9.66
N ASN A 263 21.49 3.27 -9.70
CA ASN A 263 20.46 3.85 -8.84
C ASN A 263 19.12 3.29 -9.34
N LYS A 264 18.66 2.24 -8.65
CA LYS A 264 17.32 1.69 -8.85
C LYS A 264 16.35 2.53 -8.04
N ASP A 265 15.93 3.66 -8.60
CA ASP A 265 14.71 4.29 -8.14
C ASP A 265 13.54 3.40 -8.61
N CYS A 266 13.25 2.35 -7.84
CA CYS A 266 12.11 1.42 -8.00
C CYS A 266 10.74 2.15 -7.84
N ASP A 267 10.74 3.46 -7.55
CA ASP A 267 9.59 4.20 -7.01
C ASP A 267 8.47 4.45 -8.01
N LEU A 268 8.71 4.37 -9.33
CA LEU A 268 7.65 4.66 -10.31
C LEU A 268 6.76 3.48 -10.70
N PHE A 269 7.19 2.23 -10.45
CA PHE A 269 6.48 1.05 -10.94
C PHE A 269 6.40 -0.11 -9.95
N CYS A 270 6.79 0.09 -8.69
CA CYS A 270 6.48 -0.87 -7.63
C CYS A 270 5.05 -0.71 -7.17
N ILE A 271 4.19 -1.59 -7.68
CA ILE A 271 2.87 -1.88 -7.12
C ILE A 271 2.96 -3.20 -6.37
#